data_AF-A0A932QJ51-F1
#
_entry.id   AF-A0A932QJ51-F1
#
_cell.length_a   1.000
_cell.length_b   1.000
_cell.length_c   1.000
_cell.angle_alpha   90.00
_cell.angle_beta   90.00
_cell.angle_gamma   90.00
#
_symmetry.space_group_name_H-M   'P 1'
#
loop_
_entity.id
_entity.type
_entity.pdbx_description
1 polymer ?
#
loop_
_entity_poly.entity_id
_entity_poly.type
_entity_poly.pdbx_seq_one_letter_code
_entity_poly.pdbx_strand_id
1 'polypeptide(L)'
;MTPAAAYGAALVAVVAWTIVEGGRAAQSRAFTRPHRVLGALVAFLVAPAFVIWVAGGAAASARAVAGLGWLWPAVAALACAQSVTVLVTRAAPVATTLPVVVWNAAVLAGAVVLYATRDGRELPVGAMAVAGAHAFALARLAGASALVAPWAVPMPLLAGARRARARAHSASRIAVAAVALCLTVLVATEYPHALAETAGYDALGEAGAAERGPAELTVGLRILPVFDGLPPAAPLREDLALADSLDAGALLVRAARASGAGLDSLERALEPTRRDSTLLLASTSTGDDAVERVVRRLRPDYLLLDAREGERAVRAASERAHVLRPATRVALVITRFGAADSALAAMPAGPAGGMDAVSFTIAPALGGSLRDAATLATIDRWMKSAPARREYWIVAAAAPAVFGERAQRDLMRHVIAWATQRPAVRGVIVADGADYEEITGIRTATGRWRPVASDLAAIVRSLADSPLPPTP
;
A
#
# COMPACT_ATOMS: atom_id res chain seq x y z
N MET A 1 15.51 -1.22 16.62
CA MET A 1 15.48 -1.21 15.14
C MET A 1 14.17 -1.84 14.70
N THR A 2 13.34 -1.15 13.91
CA THR A 2 12.09 -1.73 13.40
C THR A 2 12.39 -2.87 12.41
N PRO A 3 11.50 -3.87 12.23
CA PRO A 3 11.69 -4.94 11.24
C PRO A 3 11.99 -4.41 9.83
N ALA A 4 11.31 -3.33 9.42
CA ALA A 4 11.56 -2.64 8.16
C ALA A 4 12.99 -2.08 8.05
N ALA A 5 13.53 -1.47 9.11
CA ALA A 5 14.89 -0.96 9.12
C ALA A 5 15.94 -2.10 9.05
N ALA A 6 15.67 -3.21 9.73
CA ALA A 6 16.54 -4.40 9.66
C ALA A 6 16.55 -5.00 8.25
N TYR A 7 15.38 -5.09 7.62
CA TYR A 7 15.26 -5.54 6.23
C TYR A 7 15.95 -4.58 5.25
N GLY A 8 15.78 -3.26 5.42
CA GLY A 8 16.48 -2.25 4.61
C GLY A 8 18.00 -2.40 4.70
N ALA A 9 18.54 -2.62 5.89
CA ALA A 9 19.98 -2.90 6.07
C ALA A 9 20.40 -4.20 5.37
N ALA A 10 19.58 -5.26 5.46
CA ALA A 10 19.83 -6.52 4.76
C ALA A 10 19.82 -6.34 3.23
N LEU A 11 18.90 -5.53 2.70
CA LEU A 11 18.81 -5.22 1.28
C LEU A 11 20.05 -4.47 0.78
N VAL A 12 20.52 -3.46 1.53
CA VAL A 12 21.78 -2.77 1.22
C VAL A 12 22.96 -3.74 1.24
N ALA A 13 23.02 -4.66 2.22
CA ALA A 13 24.07 -5.66 2.29
C ALA A 13 24.04 -6.63 1.09
N VAL A 14 22.85 -7.04 0.63
CA VAL A 14 22.68 -7.90 -0.55
C VAL A 14 23.08 -7.18 -1.84
N VAL A 15 22.71 -5.90 -1.99
CA VAL A 15 23.14 -5.08 -3.13
C VAL A 15 24.66 -4.93 -3.14
N ALA A 16 25.27 -4.57 -2.00
CA ALA A 16 26.71 -4.44 -1.87
C ALA A 16 27.43 -5.77 -2.17
N TRP A 17 26.92 -6.89 -1.65
CA TRP A 17 27.42 -8.22 -1.95
C TRP A 17 27.38 -8.52 -3.45
N THR A 18 26.25 -8.23 -4.10
CA THR A 18 26.06 -8.45 -5.54
C THR A 18 27.05 -7.63 -6.37
N ILE A 19 27.27 -6.37 -6.01
CA ILE A 19 28.25 -5.50 -6.67
C ILE A 19 29.66 -6.06 -6.51
N VAL A 20 30.05 -6.43 -5.28
CA VAL A 20 31.39 -6.94 -4.97
C VAL A 20 31.65 -8.27 -5.69
N GLU A 21 30.71 -9.21 -5.66
CA GLU A 21 30.87 -10.50 -6.34
C GLU A 21 30.86 -10.37 -7.87
N GLY A 22 30.01 -9.55 -8.45
CA GLY A 22 30.03 -9.31 -9.90
C GLY A 22 31.28 -8.59 -10.37
N GLY A 23 31.81 -7.62 -9.60
CA GLY A 23 33.09 -6.98 -9.87
C GLY A 23 34.27 -7.97 -9.81
N ARG A 24 34.26 -8.86 -8.81
CA ARG A 24 35.24 -9.95 -8.70
C ARG A 24 35.14 -10.95 -9.84
N ALA A 25 33.92 -11.26 -10.29
CA ALA A 25 33.68 -12.12 -11.44
C ALA A 25 34.27 -11.50 -12.71
N ALA A 26 33.99 -10.22 -12.96
CA ALA A 26 34.47 -9.48 -14.12
C ALA A 26 36.01 -9.52 -14.27
N GLN A 27 36.73 -9.36 -13.16
CA GLN A 27 38.19 -9.30 -13.14
C GLN A 27 38.89 -10.67 -13.20
N SER A 28 38.16 -11.76 -12.94
CA SER A 28 38.75 -13.08 -12.78
C SER A 28 38.89 -13.81 -14.12
N ARG A 29 40.12 -13.96 -14.61
CA ARG A 29 40.44 -14.73 -15.84
C ARG A 29 40.09 -16.22 -15.75
N ALA A 30 39.88 -16.75 -14.54
CA ALA A 30 39.51 -18.14 -14.32
C ALA A 30 38.06 -18.47 -14.72
N PHE A 31 37.23 -17.46 -15.00
CA PHE A 31 35.83 -17.67 -15.38
C PHE A 31 35.60 -17.62 -16.88
N THR A 32 34.59 -18.39 -17.32
CA THR A 32 34.11 -18.34 -18.69
C THR A 32 33.66 -16.92 -19.04
N ARG A 33 33.83 -16.53 -20.31
CA ARG A 33 33.36 -15.22 -20.81
C ARG A 33 31.90 -14.91 -20.44
N PRO A 34 30.91 -15.82 -20.62
CA PRO A 34 29.52 -15.53 -20.25
C PRO A 34 29.35 -15.24 -18.76
N HIS A 35 30.01 -16.00 -17.87
CA HIS A 35 29.92 -15.74 -16.43
C HIS A 35 30.46 -14.36 -16.05
N ARG A 36 31.59 -13.94 -16.65
CA ARG A 36 32.17 -12.61 -16.40
C ARG A 36 31.26 -11.48 -16.86
N VAL A 37 30.73 -11.60 -18.08
CA VAL A 37 29.86 -10.57 -18.68
C VAL A 37 28.55 -10.45 -17.89
N LEU A 38 27.87 -11.56 -17.62
CA LEU A 38 26.61 -11.56 -16.89
C LEU A 38 26.80 -11.03 -15.46
N GLY A 39 27.83 -11.49 -14.75
CA GLY A 39 28.13 -11.00 -13.40
C GLY A 39 28.45 -9.51 -13.36
N ALA A 40 29.22 -9.00 -14.33
CA ALA A 40 29.53 -7.58 -14.45
C ALA A 40 28.28 -6.74 -14.72
N LEU A 41 27.42 -7.18 -15.65
CA LEU A 41 26.18 -6.49 -15.99
C LEU A 41 25.22 -6.44 -14.79
N VAL A 42 25.03 -7.55 -14.07
CA VAL A 42 24.19 -7.57 -12.87
C VAL A 42 24.74 -6.62 -11.80
N ALA A 43 26.06 -6.68 -11.51
CA ALA A 43 26.67 -5.78 -10.53
C ALA A 43 26.54 -4.29 -10.92
N PHE A 44 26.66 -3.97 -12.21
CA PHE A 44 26.50 -2.60 -12.70
C PHE A 44 25.05 -2.12 -12.61
N LEU A 45 24.08 -2.98 -12.93
CA LEU A 45 22.68 -2.59 -13.09
C LEU A 45 21.82 -2.76 -11.84
N VAL A 46 22.19 -3.59 -10.86
CA VAL A 46 21.31 -3.92 -9.72
C VAL A 46 20.91 -2.70 -8.90
N ALA A 47 21.86 -1.82 -8.59
CA ALA A 47 21.60 -0.60 -7.82
C ALA A 47 20.72 0.41 -8.59
N PRO A 48 21.05 0.83 -9.82
CA PRO A 48 20.19 1.73 -10.57
C PRO A 48 18.82 1.12 -10.87
N ALA A 49 18.74 -0.18 -11.16
CA ALA A 49 17.46 -0.86 -11.36
C ALA A 49 16.57 -0.82 -10.11
N PHE A 50 17.14 -1.04 -8.93
CA PHE A 50 16.40 -0.93 -7.67
C PHE A 50 15.94 0.51 -7.40
N VAL A 51 16.80 1.51 -7.61
CA VAL A 51 16.42 2.92 -7.44
C VAL A 51 15.31 3.31 -8.40
N ILE A 52 15.41 2.93 -9.67
CA ILE A 52 14.37 3.14 -10.69
C ILE A 52 13.07 2.45 -10.28
N TRP A 53 13.14 1.23 -9.75
CA TRP A 53 11.97 0.50 -9.28
C TRP A 53 11.25 1.22 -8.13
N VAL A 54 12.01 1.70 -7.14
CA VAL A 54 11.47 2.44 -5.98
C VAL A 54 10.89 3.78 -6.42
N ALA A 55 11.61 4.53 -7.25
CA ALA A 55 11.14 5.79 -7.81
C ALA A 55 9.91 5.60 -8.70
N GLY A 56 9.84 4.50 -9.45
CA GLY A 56 8.68 4.11 -10.25
C GLY A 56 7.42 3.80 -9.43
N GLY A 57 7.54 3.64 -8.11
CA GLY A 57 6.42 3.42 -7.21
C GLY A 57 5.79 4.69 -6.63
N ALA A 58 6.35 5.88 -6.89
CA ALA A 58 5.88 7.13 -6.33
C ALA A 58 5.51 8.15 -7.41
N ALA A 59 4.30 8.72 -7.34
CA ALA A 59 3.77 9.66 -8.34
C ALA A 59 4.66 10.87 -8.59
N ALA A 60 5.41 11.31 -7.56
CA ALA A 60 6.33 12.44 -7.68
C ALA A 60 7.51 12.19 -8.63
N SER A 61 7.94 10.94 -8.84
CA SER A 61 9.15 10.60 -9.60
C SER A 61 8.93 9.58 -10.71
N ALA A 62 7.83 8.82 -10.68
CA ALA A 62 7.62 7.71 -11.60
C ALA A 62 7.58 8.11 -13.08
N ARG A 63 7.03 9.28 -13.42
CA ARG A 63 7.02 9.73 -14.84
C ARG A 63 8.42 9.91 -15.43
N ALA A 64 9.38 10.34 -14.62
CA ALA A 64 10.76 10.53 -15.08
C ALA A 64 11.46 9.20 -15.38
N VAL A 65 11.00 8.09 -14.78
CA VAL A 65 11.62 6.77 -14.88
C VAL A 65 10.73 5.70 -15.51
N ALA A 66 9.52 6.05 -15.95
CA ALA A 66 8.51 5.12 -16.44
C ALA A 66 9.04 4.23 -17.59
N GLY A 67 9.78 4.84 -18.53
CA GLY A 67 10.41 4.13 -19.66
C GLY A 67 11.50 3.12 -19.27
N LEU A 68 11.93 3.11 -18.00
CA LEU A 68 12.96 2.22 -17.47
C LEU A 68 12.40 1.13 -16.55
N GLY A 69 11.07 0.98 -16.45
CA GLY A 69 10.45 -0.04 -15.60
C GLY A 69 10.84 -1.48 -15.94
N TRP A 70 11.25 -1.75 -17.19
CA TRP A 70 11.73 -3.05 -17.66
C TRP A 70 13.11 -3.44 -17.10
N LEU A 71 13.85 -2.48 -16.52
CA LEU A 71 15.21 -2.72 -16.08
C LEU A 71 15.28 -3.74 -14.92
N TRP A 72 14.31 -3.72 -14.02
CA TRP A 72 14.24 -4.67 -12.90
C TRP A 72 14.10 -6.14 -13.36
N PRO A 73 13.08 -6.52 -14.17
CA PRO A 73 13.00 -7.89 -14.68
C PRO A 73 14.20 -8.27 -15.55
N ALA A 74 14.82 -7.33 -16.28
CA ALA A 74 16.04 -7.59 -17.02
C ALA A 74 17.22 -7.96 -16.11
N VAL A 75 17.43 -7.24 -14.99
CA VAL A 75 18.47 -7.58 -14.01
C VAL A 75 18.21 -8.94 -13.36
N ALA A 76 16.96 -9.24 -13.01
CA ALA A 76 16.58 -10.56 -12.49
C ALA A 76 16.87 -11.68 -13.50
N ALA A 77 16.60 -11.45 -14.79
CA ALA A 77 16.89 -12.40 -15.86
C ALA A 77 18.39 -12.64 -16.03
N LEU A 78 19.20 -11.57 -15.99
CA LEU A 78 20.66 -11.66 -16.05
C LEU A 78 21.23 -12.43 -14.86
N ALA A 79 20.72 -12.20 -13.64
CA ALA A 79 21.15 -12.93 -12.45
C ALA A 79 20.76 -14.42 -12.50
N CYS A 80 19.55 -14.72 -12.99
CA CYS A 80 19.11 -16.09 -13.24
C CYS A 80 20.03 -16.78 -14.25
N ALA A 81 20.27 -16.18 -15.42
CA ALA A 81 21.16 -16.70 -16.45
C ALA A 81 22.60 -16.88 -15.94
N GLN A 82 23.10 -15.95 -15.12
CA GLN A 82 24.42 -16.06 -14.49
C GLN A 82 24.50 -17.31 -13.60
N SER A 83 23.51 -17.51 -12.72
CA SER A 83 23.49 -18.66 -11.81
C SER A 83 23.33 -19.99 -12.54
N VAL A 84 22.51 -20.06 -13.60
CA VAL A 84 22.38 -21.23 -14.48
C VAL A 84 23.70 -21.55 -15.17
N THR A 85 24.40 -20.53 -15.66
CA THR A 85 25.73 -20.71 -16.29
C THR A 85 26.72 -21.35 -15.31
N VAL A 86 26.73 -20.93 -14.04
CA VAL A 86 27.58 -21.53 -13.00
C VAL A 86 27.23 -22.99 -12.76
N LEU A 87 25.94 -23.32 -12.73
CA LEU A 87 25.45 -24.68 -12.52
C LEU A 87 25.82 -25.61 -13.68
N VAL A 88 25.54 -25.19 -14.92
CA VAL A 88 25.80 -25.97 -16.15
C VAL A 88 27.30 -26.20 -16.35
N THR A 89 28.12 -25.15 -16.15
CA THR A 89 29.58 -25.26 -16.28
C THR A 89 30.24 -25.96 -15.09
N ARG A 90 29.47 -26.34 -14.05
CA ARG A 90 29.96 -26.91 -12.79
C ARG A 90 31.08 -26.09 -12.16
N ALA A 91 31.03 -24.76 -12.31
CA ALA A 91 32.05 -23.87 -11.78
C ALA A 91 32.03 -23.81 -10.24
N ALA A 92 30.90 -24.15 -9.62
CA ALA A 92 30.74 -24.31 -8.18
C ALA A 92 29.97 -25.59 -7.83
N PRO A 93 30.03 -26.07 -6.57
CA PRO A 93 29.26 -27.23 -6.13
C PRO A 93 27.76 -27.04 -6.37
N VAL A 94 27.08 -28.12 -6.79
CA VAL A 94 25.64 -28.12 -7.06
C VAL A 94 24.87 -27.72 -5.81
N ALA A 95 25.24 -28.26 -4.64
CA ALA A 95 24.57 -27.97 -3.37
C ALA A 95 24.55 -26.47 -2.99
N THR A 96 25.56 -25.69 -3.39
CA THR A 96 25.59 -24.24 -3.15
C THR A 96 24.98 -23.42 -4.28
N THR A 97 24.93 -23.96 -5.49
CA THR A 97 24.52 -23.20 -6.69
C THR A 97 23.04 -23.38 -6.98
N LEU A 98 22.50 -24.59 -6.81
CA LEU A 98 21.10 -24.91 -7.09
C LEU A 98 20.13 -24.03 -6.28
N PRO A 99 20.30 -23.78 -4.97
CA PRO A 99 19.41 -22.88 -4.24
C PRO A 99 19.40 -21.45 -4.79
N VAL A 100 20.55 -20.95 -5.25
CA VAL A 100 20.65 -19.60 -5.85
C VAL A 100 19.93 -19.55 -7.20
N VAL A 101 20.02 -20.60 -8.02
CA VAL A 101 19.29 -20.70 -9.29
C VAL A 101 17.78 -20.68 -9.05
N VAL A 102 17.30 -21.51 -8.12
CA VAL A 102 15.86 -21.59 -7.81
C VAL A 102 15.34 -20.27 -7.26
N TRP A 103 16.09 -19.64 -6.34
CA TRP A 103 15.74 -18.31 -5.83
C TRP A 103 15.66 -17.27 -6.95
N ASN A 104 16.68 -17.17 -7.81
CA ASN A 104 16.69 -16.19 -8.90
C ASN A 104 15.58 -16.42 -9.92
N ALA A 105 15.20 -17.68 -10.17
CA ALA A 105 14.06 -18.00 -11.02
C ALA A 105 12.74 -17.51 -10.40
N ALA A 106 12.56 -17.67 -9.08
CA ALA A 106 11.41 -17.14 -8.36
C ALA A 106 11.38 -15.59 -8.41
N VAL A 107 12.53 -14.94 -8.14
CA VAL A 107 12.65 -13.47 -8.25
C VAL A 107 12.31 -12.97 -9.65
N LEU A 108 12.81 -13.64 -10.69
CA LEU A 108 12.48 -13.32 -12.08
C LEU A 108 10.99 -13.44 -12.37
N ALA A 109 10.35 -14.54 -11.95
CA ALA A 109 8.92 -14.74 -12.13
C ALA A 109 8.12 -13.62 -11.45
N GLY A 110 8.43 -13.29 -10.19
CA GLY A 110 7.79 -12.18 -9.48
C GLY A 110 8.02 -10.81 -10.14
N ALA A 111 9.23 -10.54 -10.62
CA ALA A 111 9.57 -9.29 -11.30
C ALA A 111 8.81 -9.12 -12.63
N VAL A 112 8.66 -10.20 -13.42
CA VAL A 112 7.90 -10.19 -14.67
C VAL A 112 6.40 -9.98 -14.40
N VAL A 113 5.84 -10.68 -13.41
CA VAL A 113 4.43 -10.52 -12.99
C VAL A 113 4.17 -9.07 -12.60
N LEU A 114 4.93 -8.52 -11.65
CA LEU A 114 4.74 -7.15 -11.19
C LEU A 114 4.96 -6.10 -12.30
N TYR A 115 5.93 -6.32 -13.19
CA TYR A 115 6.13 -5.46 -14.35
C TYR A 115 4.91 -5.46 -15.28
N ALA A 116 4.39 -6.63 -15.63
CA ALA A 116 3.21 -6.77 -16.48
C ALA A 116 1.95 -6.16 -15.81
N THR A 117 1.76 -6.35 -14.49
CA THR A 117 0.66 -5.72 -13.75
C THR A 117 0.77 -4.20 -13.75
N ARG A 118 1.97 -3.63 -13.55
CA ARG A 118 2.18 -2.17 -13.60
C ARG A 118 1.84 -1.58 -14.97
N ASP A 119 2.14 -2.32 -16.03
CA ASP A 119 1.76 -1.99 -17.42
C ASP A 119 0.25 -2.12 -17.68
N GLY A 120 -0.53 -2.59 -16.70
CA GLY A 120 -1.99 -2.72 -16.79
C GLY A 120 -2.48 -4.04 -17.35
N ARG A 121 -1.61 -5.06 -17.43
CA ARG A 121 -2.03 -6.39 -17.86
C ARG A 121 -2.69 -7.13 -16.72
N GLU A 122 -3.87 -7.66 -16.99
CA GLU A 122 -4.50 -8.64 -16.11
C GLU A 122 -3.81 -9.99 -16.29
N LEU A 123 -3.42 -10.60 -15.18
CA LEU A 123 -2.73 -11.89 -15.17
C LEU A 123 -3.61 -12.94 -14.45
N PRO A 124 -3.48 -14.22 -14.80
CA PRO A 124 -4.18 -15.29 -14.09
C PRO A 124 -3.82 -15.33 -12.61
N VAL A 125 -4.77 -15.80 -11.78
CA VAL A 125 -4.62 -15.91 -10.31
C VAL A 125 -3.31 -16.60 -9.91
N GLY A 126 -2.92 -17.69 -10.58
CA GLY A 126 -1.67 -18.40 -10.29
C GLY A 126 -0.41 -17.56 -10.54
N ALA A 127 -0.41 -16.70 -11.56
CA ALA A 127 0.71 -15.79 -11.82
C ALA A 127 0.75 -14.68 -10.74
N MET A 128 -0.39 -14.11 -10.38
CA MET A 128 -0.48 -13.12 -9.31
C MET A 128 -0.08 -13.69 -7.94
N ALA A 129 -0.40 -14.97 -7.68
CA ALA A 129 0.00 -15.67 -6.47
C ALA A 129 1.53 -15.74 -6.30
N VAL A 130 2.31 -15.73 -7.39
CA VAL A 130 3.78 -15.62 -7.31
C VAL A 130 4.20 -14.27 -6.72
N ALA A 131 3.60 -13.17 -7.17
CA ALA A 131 3.89 -11.84 -6.62
C ALA A 131 3.40 -11.72 -5.15
N GLY A 132 2.20 -12.22 -4.87
CA GLY A 132 1.64 -12.29 -3.52
C GLY A 132 2.51 -13.11 -2.55
N ALA A 133 3.07 -14.25 -3.00
CA ALA A 133 3.95 -15.09 -2.18
C ALA A 133 5.23 -14.37 -1.79
N HIS A 134 5.85 -13.63 -2.73
CA HIS A 134 6.99 -12.77 -2.40
C HIS A 134 6.59 -11.68 -1.41
N ALA A 135 5.46 -11.02 -1.63
CA ALA A 135 5.00 -9.96 -0.75
C ALA A 135 4.71 -10.46 0.68
N PHE A 136 4.09 -11.64 0.83
CA PHE A 136 3.87 -12.25 2.14
C PHE A 136 5.17 -12.69 2.81
N ALA A 137 6.10 -13.30 2.06
CA ALA A 137 7.41 -13.64 2.58
C ALA A 137 8.13 -12.39 3.12
N LEU A 138 8.11 -11.29 2.36
CA LEU A 138 8.70 -10.02 2.77
C LEU A 138 7.95 -9.37 3.93
N ALA A 139 6.62 -9.45 3.96
CA ALA A 139 5.81 -8.90 5.05
C ALA A 139 6.00 -9.66 6.36
N ARG A 140 6.32 -10.97 6.32
CA ARG A 140 6.74 -11.70 7.54
C ARG A 140 8.12 -11.26 8.04
N LEU A 141 9.03 -10.85 7.15
CA LEU A 141 10.37 -10.41 7.52
C LEU A 141 10.43 -8.94 7.94
N ALA A 142 9.69 -8.07 7.25
CA ALA A 142 9.78 -6.62 7.37
C ALA A 142 8.53 -5.96 7.98
N GLY A 143 7.44 -6.71 8.17
CA GLY A 143 6.15 -6.23 8.67
C GLY A 143 5.13 -5.97 7.56
N ALA A 144 3.86 -5.78 7.95
CA ALA A 144 2.74 -5.67 7.02
C ALA A 144 2.86 -4.51 6.00
N SER A 145 3.58 -3.42 6.34
CA SER A 145 3.80 -2.31 5.40
C SER A 145 4.58 -2.73 4.15
N ALA A 146 5.32 -3.84 4.18
CA ALA A 146 6.01 -4.38 3.01
C ALA A 146 5.04 -4.84 1.90
N LEU A 147 3.75 -5.06 2.21
CA LEU A 147 2.74 -5.44 1.20
C LEU A 147 2.47 -4.31 0.20
N VAL A 148 2.69 -3.07 0.60
CA VAL A 148 2.38 -1.87 -0.20
C VAL A 148 3.61 -1.02 -0.49
N ALA A 149 4.73 -1.29 0.17
CA ALA A 149 5.94 -0.51 0.00
C ALA A 149 6.64 -0.82 -1.34
N PRO A 150 7.00 0.20 -2.14
CA PRO A 150 7.69 -0.01 -3.42
C PRO A 150 9.11 -0.58 -3.26
N TRP A 151 9.74 -0.40 -2.10
CA TRP A 151 11.06 -0.94 -1.77
C TRP A 151 11.06 -2.42 -1.38
N ALA A 152 9.89 -2.99 -1.05
CA ALA A 152 9.77 -4.37 -0.63
C ALA A 152 9.77 -5.31 -1.84
N VAL A 153 10.94 -5.45 -2.46
CA VAL A 153 11.16 -6.37 -3.59
C VAL A 153 12.23 -7.41 -3.31
N PRO A 154 12.03 -8.65 -3.79
CA PRO A 154 13.00 -9.71 -3.59
C PRO A 154 14.27 -9.43 -4.41
N MET A 155 15.44 -9.48 -3.77
CA MET A 155 16.72 -9.19 -4.42
C MET A 155 17.28 -10.43 -5.13
N PRO A 156 17.74 -10.31 -6.39
CA PRO A 156 18.48 -11.39 -7.03
C PRO A 156 19.85 -11.58 -6.37
N LEU A 157 20.37 -12.82 -6.41
CA LEU A 157 21.65 -13.20 -5.83
C LEU A 157 22.62 -13.70 -6.90
N LEU A 158 23.88 -13.30 -6.85
CA LEU A 158 24.91 -13.87 -7.74
C LEU A 158 25.49 -15.18 -7.18
N ALA A 159 25.63 -16.19 -8.04
CA ALA A 159 26.28 -17.44 -7.68
C ALA A 159 27.82 -17.28 -7.72
N GLY A 160 28.49 -17.53 -6.60
CA GLY A 160 29.95 -17.44 -6.48
C GLY A 160 30.68 -18.65 -7.08
N ALA A 161 31.47 -18.44 -8.13
CA ALA A 161 32.06 -19.52 -8.93
C ALA A 161 33.51 -19.94 -8.58
N ARG A 162 34.19 -19.35 -7.58
CA ARG A 162 35.61 -19.70 -7.30
C ARG A 162 35.79 -21.10 -6.68
N ARG A 163 36.88 -21.79 -7.04
CA ARG A 163 37.46 -22.85 -6.18
C ARG A 163 37.92 -22.16 -4.89
N ALA A 164 37.31 -22.48 -3.75
CA ALA A 164 37.62 -21.86 -2.47
C ALA A 164 39.05 -22.23 -2.03
N ARG A 165 40.05 -21.45 -2.45
CA ARG A 165 41.43 -21.58 -1.94
C ARG A 165 41.58 -21.01 -0.53
N ALA A 166 40.61 -20.24 -0.04
CA ALA A 166 40.55 -19.71 1.34
C ALA A 166 39.21 -20.03 2.00
N ARG A 167 39.23 -20.45 3.28
CA ARG A 167 38.05 -20.85 4.09
C ARG A 167 36.95 -19.78 4.17
N ALA A 168 37.32 -18.49 4.09
CA ALA A 168 36.35 -17.39 4.08
C ALA A 168 35.42 -17.38 2.85
N HIS A 169 35.89 -17.88 1.70
CA HIS A 169 35.09 -17.94 0.47
C HIS A 169 34.16 -19.15 0.41
N SER A 170 34.46 -20.24 1.13
CA SER A 170 33.51 -21.33 1.29
C SER A 170 32.36 -20.94 2.21
N ALA A 171 32.66 -20.25 3.33
CA ALA A 171 31.65 -19.84 4.30
C ALA A 171 30.61 -18.88 3.69
N SER A 172 31.06 -17.87 2.93
CA SER A 172 30.16 -16.92 2.28
C SER A 172 29.25 -17.57 1.23
N ARG A 173 29.74 -18.52 0.43
CA ARG A 173 28.89 -19.26 -0.53
C ARG A 173 27.84 -20.12 0.16
N ILE A 174 28.23 -20.78 1.25
CA ILE A 174 27.29 -21.57 2.06
C ILE A 174 26.23 -20.65 2.65
N ALA A 175 26.62 -19.48 3.18
CA ALA A 175 25.69 -18.49 3.71
C ALA A 175 24.72 -17.97 2.63
N VAL A 176 25.21 -17.60 1.44
CA VAL A 176 24.35 -17.15 0.33
C VAL A 176 23.40 -18.26 -0.13
N ALA A 177 23.90 -19.50 -0.25
CA ALA A 177 23.07 -20.64 -0.62
C ALA A 177 22.00 -20.94 0.44
N ALA A 178 22.35 -20.83 1.73
CA ALA A 178 21.41 -21.00 2.83
C ALA A 178 20.35 -19.89 2.83
N VAL A 179 20.73 -18.64 2.63
CA VAL A 179 19.79 -17.51 2.49
C VAL A 179 18.86 -17.74 1.29
N ALA A 180 19.40 -18.09 0.12
CA ALA A 180 18.61 -18.39 -1.07
C ALA A 180 17.62 -19.54 -0.82
N LEU A 181 18.07 -20.61 -0.16
CA LEU A 181 17.21 -21.74 0.21
C LEU A 181 16.11 -21.31 1.18
N CYS A 182 16.44 -20.60 2.26
CA CYS A 182 15.46 -20.15 3.25
C CYS A 182 14.41 -19.23 2.62
N LEU A 183 14.83 -18.28 1.78
CA LEU A 183 13.91 -17.37 1.10
C LEU A 183 13.03 -18.12 0.07
N THR A 184 13.61 -19.07 -0.66
CA THR A 184 12.87 -19.92 -1.59
C THR A 184 11.81 -20.75 -0.86
N VAL A 185 12.19 -21.40 0.24
CA VAL A 185 11.26 -22.18 1.06
C VAL A 185 10.16 -21.28 1.61
N LEU A 186 10.50 -20.09 2.12
CA LEU A 186 9.52 -19.14 2.62
C LEU A 186 8.52 -18.72 1.53
N VAL A 187 8.99 -18.36 0.33
CA VAL A 187 8.10 -18.02 -0.79
C VAL A 187 7.25 -19.22 -1.21
N ALA A 188 7.83 -20.41 -1.27
CA ALA A 188 7.10 -21.63 -1.62
C ALA A 188 6.01 -21.96 -0.59
N THR A 189 6.25 -21.74 0.71
CA THR A 189 5.25 -21.93 1.77
C THR A 189 4.15 -20.87 1.75
N GLU A 190 4.45 -19.65 1.32
CA GLU A 190 3.44 -18.59 1.19
C GLU A 190 2.60 -18.70 -0.10
N TYR A 191 3.05 -19.46 -1.11
CA TYR A 191 2.35 -19.55 -2.39
C TYR A 191 0.89 -20.06 -2.29
N PRO A 192 0.58 -21.14 -1.55
CA PRO A 192 -0.80 -21.57 -1.36
C PRO A 192 -1.68 -20.51 -0.68
N HIS A 193 -1.11 -19.79 0.29
CA HIS A 193 -1.80 -18.68 0.95
C HIS A 193 -2.06 -17.53 -0.04
N ALA A 194 -1.05 -17.11 -0.81
CA ALA A 194 -1.20 -16.08 -1.83
C ALA A 194 -2.23 -16.44 -2.91
N LEU A 195 -2.30 -17.72 -3.28
CA LEU A 195 -3.30 -18.23 -4.23
C LEU A 195 -4.71 -18.12 -3.66
N ALA A 196 -4.92 -18.58 -2.42
CA ALA A 196 -6.20 -18.50 -1.73
C ALA A 196 -6.66 -17.04 -1.55
N GLU A 197 -5.74 -16.14 -1.21
CA GLU A 197 -6.08 -14.72 -1.02
C GLU A 197 -6.42 -14.01 -2.34
N THR A 198 -5.70 -14.30 -3.41
CA THR A 198 -6.00 -13.73 -4.74
C THR A 198 -7.39 -14.17 -5.19
N ALA A 199 -7.73 -15.46 -5.02
CA ALA A 199 -9.06 -15.97 -5.33
C ALA A 199 -10.15 -15.47 -4.37
N GLY A 200 -9.80 -15.20 -3.11
CA GLY A 200 -10.71 -14.67 -2.11
C GLY A 200 -11.20 -13.26 -2.44
N TYR A 201 -10.34 -12.43 -3.06
CA TYR A 201 -10.78 -11.12 -3.57
C TYR A 201 -11.79 -11.24 -4.71
N ASP A 202 -11.64 -12.19 -5.62
CA ASP A 202 -12.65 -12.44 -6.67
C ASP A 202 -14.01 -12.77 -6.03
N ALA A 203 -14.03 -13.60 -4.98
CA ALA A 203 -15.26 -13.94 -4.24
C ALA A 203 -15.89 -12.73 -3.51
N LEU A 204 -15.08 -11.80 -2.99
CA LEU A 204 -15.59 -10.54 -2.42
C LEU A 204 -16.28 -9.68 -3.49
N GLY A 205 -15.71 -9.65 -4.70
CA GLY A 205 -16.27 -8.93 -5.84
C GLY A 205 -17.64 -9.46 -6.27
N GLU A 206 -17.82 -10.79 -6.31
CA GLU A 206 -19.10 -11.42 -6.61
C GLU A 206 -20.16 -11.15 -5.53
N ALA A 207 -19.77 -11.18 -4.26
CA ALA A 207 -20.65 -10.86 -3.14
C ALA A 207 -21.11 -9.38 -3.14
N GLY A 208 -20.35 -8.49 -3.79
CA GLY A 208 -20.67 -7.06 -3.91
C GLY A 208 -21.75 -6.72 -4.95
N ALA A 209 -22.25 -7.68 -5.75
CA ALA A 209 -23.12 -7.40 -6.90
C ALA A 209 -24.59 -7.08 -6.57
N ALA A 210 -24.99 -7.03 -5.29
CA ALA A 210 -26.34 -6.67 -4.87
C ALA A 210 -26.34 -5.34 -4.09
N GLU A 211 -26.12 -4.22 -4.79
CA GLU A 211 -26.41 -2.89 -4.28
C GLU A 211 -27.93 -2.79 -4.04
N ARG A 212 -28.36 -2.76 -2.77
CA ARG A 212 -29.71 -2.33 -2.42
C ARG A 212 -29.67 -0.83 -2.11
N GLY A 213 -30.79 -0.17 -2.39
CA GLY A 213 -30.93 1.27 -2.62
C GLY A 213 -30.22 2.22 -1.65
N PRO A 214 -29.98 3.46 -2.07
CA PRO A 214 -29.14 4.41 -1.37
C PRO A 214 -29.69 4.72 0.02
N ALA A 215 -28.88 4.48 1.04
CA ALA A 215 -28.75 5.47 2.11
C ALA A 215 -27.81 6.57 1.59
N GLU A 216 -27.82 7.76 2.21
CA GLU A 216 -26.97 8.93 1.92
C GLU A 216 -25.45 8.62 2.05
N LEU A 217 -24.92 7.70 1.25
CA LEU A 217 -23.55 7.23 1.31
C LEU A 217 -22.69 8.14 0.44
N THR A 218 -21.80 8.88 1.10
CA THR A 218 -20.81 9.71 0.42
C THR A 218 -19.59 8.88 0.05
N VAL A 219 -19.26 8.80 -1.23
CA VAL A 219 -17.99 8.23 -1.68
C VAL A 219 -16.99 9.36 -1.88
N GLY A 220 -15.79 9.20 -1.32
CA GLY A 220 -14.76 10.22 -1.37
C GLY A 220 -13.38 9.69 -1.71
N LEU A 221 -12.43 10.61 -1.79
CA LEU A 221 -11.06 10.34 -2.21
C LEU A 221 -10.08 10.93 -1.20
N ARG A 222 -9.08 10.13 -0.80
CA ARG A 222 -7.90 10.69 -0.12
C ARG A 222 -6.97 11.30 -1.15
N ILE A 223 -6.67 12.58 -0.96
CA ILE A 223 -5.80 13.35 -1.82
C ILE A 223 -4.48 13.66 -1.13
N LEU A 224 -3.45 13.85 -1.93
CA LEU A 224 -2.07 14.15 -1.54
C LEU A 224 -1.37 13.05 -0.72
N PRO A 225 -0.04 12.94 -0.85
CA PRO A 225 0.76 12.22 0.14
C PRO A 225 0.73 12.97 1.47
N VAL A 226 1.27 12.34 2.52
CA VAL A 226 1.64 13.09 3.74
C VAL A 226 2.66 14.17 3.36
N PHE A 227 2.44 15.40 3.82
CA PHE A 227 3.32 16.52 3.51
C PHE A 227 3.69 17.31 4.77
N ASP A 228 4.95 17.72 4.84
CA ASP A 228 5.50 18.52 5.94
C ASP A 228 5.57 20.01 5.58
N GLY A 229 5.73 20.32 4.29
CA GLY A 229 5.93 21.66 3.75
C GLY A 229 4.74 22.17 2.94
N LEU A 230 5.03 22.81 1.80
CA LEU A 230 4.00 23.17 0.82
C LEU A 230 3.48 21.90 0.11
N PRO A 231 2.17 21.80 -0.16
CA PRO A 231 1.63 20.66 -0.88
C PRO A 231 2.22 20.61 -2.30
N PRO A 232 2.63 19.43 -2.79
CA PRO A 232 3.20 19.31 -4.12
C PRO A 232 2.13 19.62 -5.17
N ALA A 233 2.34 20.69 -5.95
CA ALA A 233 1.32 21.26 -6.83
C ALA A 233 0.83 20.31 -7.93
N ALA A 234 1.74 19.50 -8.51
CA ALA A 234 1.36 18.56 -9.57
C ALA A 234 0.46 17.42 -9.05
N PRO A 235 0.83 16.65 -8.00
CA PRO A 235 -0.07 15.69 -7.38
C PRO A 235 -1.40 16.29 -6.93
N LEU A 236 -1.39 17.49 -6.32
CA LEU A 236 -2.63 18.14 -5.88
C LEU A 236 -3.60 18.40 -7.02
N ARG A 237 -3.12 19.01 -8.11
CA ARG A 237 -3.95 19.34 -9.26
C ARG A 237 -4.56 18.08 -9.89
N GLU A 238 -3.77 17.03 -9.98
CA GLU A 238 -4.22 15.78 -10.57
C GLU A 238 -5.21 15.02 -9.69
N ASP A 239 -5.02 15.06 -8.37
CA ASP A 239 -5.98 14.48 -7.44
C ASP A 239 -7.30 15.25 -7.40
N LEU A 240 -7.27 16.59 -7.51
CA LEU A 240 -8.49 17.40 -7.65
C LEU A 240 -9.20 17.11 -8.97
N ALA A 241 -8.47 17.06 -10.09
CA ALA A 241 -9.06 16.68 -11.38
C ALA A 241 -9.64 15.25 -11.35
N LEU A 242 -9.02 14.33 -10.61
CA LEU A 242 -9.54 12.99 -10.40
C LEU A 242 -10.81 13.02 -9.53
N ALA A 243 -10.80 13.77 -8.43
CA ALA A 243 -11.98 13.94 -7.58
C ALA A 243 -13.17 14.49 -8.37
N ASP A 244 -12.95 15.53 -9.19
CA ASP A 244 -13.98 16.10 -10.07
C ASP A 244 -14.48 15.06 -11.09
N SER A 245 -13.57 14.28 -11.69
CA SER A 245 -13.94 13.23 -12.66
C SER A 245 -14.73 12.08 -12.04
N LEU A 246 -14.54 11.83 -10.74
CA LEU A 246 -15.25 10.81 -9.97
C LEU A 246 -16.54 11.35 -9.33
N ASP A 247 -16.79 12.66 -9.39
CA ASP A 247 -17.83 13.34 -8.61
C ASP A 247 -17.72 13.03 -7.10
N ALA A 248 -16.49 13.11 -6.58
CA ALA A 248 -16.20 12.72 -5.19
C ALA A 248 -16.89 13.68 -4.20
N GLY A 249 -17.82 13.16 -3.40
CA GLY A 249 -18.56 13.94 -2.41
C GLY A 249 -17.77 14.23 -1.13
N ALA A 250 -16.58 13.65 -0.96
CA ALA A 250 -15.70 13.93 0.16
C ALA A 250 -14.21 13.86 -0.21
N LEU A 251 -13.40 14.72 0.42
CA LEU A 251 -11.94 14.73 0.29
C LEU A 251 -11.29 14.51 1.65
N LEU A 252 -10.33 13.58 1.71
CA LEU A 252 -9.52 13.36 2.90
C LEU A 252 -8.09 13.87 2.68
N VAL A 253 -7.59 14.67 3.62
CA VAL A 253 -6.20 15.16 3.64
C VAL A 253 -5.48 14.71 4.91
N ARG A 254 -4.22 14.30 4.77
CA ARG A 254 -3.33 14.01 5.91
C ARG A 254 -2.48 15.22 6.31
N ALA A 255 -2.94 15.96 7.31
CA ALA A 255 -2.36 17.23 7.77
C ALA A 255 -1.49 17.13 9.03
N ALA A 256 -1.24 15.92 9.56
CA ALA A 256 -0.57 15.72 10.87
C ALA A 256 0.81 16.37 11.00
N ARG A 257 1.53 16.59 9.89
CA ARG A 257 2.86 17.20 9.87
C ARG A 257 2.91 18.52 9.09
N ALA A 258 1.76 19.01 8.64
CA ALA A 258 1.69 20.15 7.75
C ALA A 258 2.12 21.46 8.44
N SER A 259 2.99 22.20 7.75
CA SER A 259 3.33 23.58 8.11
C SER A 259 2.14 24.53 7.96
N GLY A 260 2.16 25.67 8.67
CA GLY A 260 1.11 26.70 8.54
C GLY A 260 0.95 27.20 7.10
N ALA A 261 2.06 27.53 6.44
CA ALA A 261 2.06 27.95 5.04
C ALA A 261 1.53 26.86 4.08
N GLY A 262 1.84 25.60 4.37
CA GLY A 262 1.30 24.45 3.63
C GLY A 262 -0.22 24.35 3.73
N LEU A 263 -0.76 24.52 4.94
CA LEU A 263 -2.21 24.54 5.16
C LEU A 263 -2.90 25.74 4.52
N ASP A 264 -2.28 26.93 4.57
CA ASP A 264 -2.82 28.13 3.91
C ASP A 264 -2.80 28.00 2.38
N SER A 265 -1.81 27.29 1.82
CA SER A 265 -1.77 26.98 0.39
C SER A 265 -2.80 25.93 0.01
N LEU A 266 -3.01 24.94 0.87
CA LEU A 266 -3.99 23.88 0.64
C LEU A 266 -5.42 24.41 0.73
N GLU A 267 -5.73 25.24 1.73
CA GLU A 267 -7.05 25.87 1.87
C GLU A 267 -7.43 26.65 0.60
N ARG A 268 -6.53 27.49 0.09
CA ARG A 268 -6.73 28.20 -1.18
C ARG A 268 -6.95 27.28 -2.38
N ALA A 269 -6.32 26.12 -2.40
CA ALA A 269 -6.48 25.16 -3.48
C ALA A 269 -7.79 24.36 -3.40
N LEU A 270 -8.32 24.15 -2.18
CA LEU A 270 -9.56 23.42 -1.92
C LEU A 270 -10.81 24.31 -1.96
N GLU A 271 -10.66 25.64 -1.85
CA GLU A 271 -11.75 26.61 -1.84
C GLU A 271 -12.77 26.43 -2.99
N PRO A 272 -12.37 26.15 -4.25
CA PRO A 272 -13.34 25.87 -5.31
C PRO A 272 -14.21 24.65 -4.99
N THR A 273 -13.59 23.52 -4.62
CA THR A 273 -14.28 22.27 -4.33
C THR A 273 -15.20 22.36 -3.11
N ARG A 274 -14.86 23.21 -2.13
CA ARG A 274 -15.74 23.43 -0.96
C ARG A 274 -17.06 24.11 -1.29
N ARG A 275 -17.11 24.90 -2.37
CA ARG A 275 -18.35 25.58 -2.79
C ARG A 275 -19.36 24.62 -3.39
N ASP A 276 -18.88 23.48 -3.89
CA ASP A 276 -19.68 22.44 -4.53
C ASP A 276 -20.20 21.39 -3.52
N SER A 277 -20.24 21.74 -2.22
CA SER A 277 -20.75 20.90 -1.13
C SER A 277 -19.94 19.61 -0.85
N THR A 278 -18.72 19.50 -1.37
CA THR A 278 -17.79 18.42 -1.02
C THR A 278 -17.33 18.52 0.43
N LEU A 279 -17.49 17.43 1.19
CA LEU A 279 -17.06 17.35 2.58
C LEU A 279 -15.53 17.29 2.70
N LEU A 280 -14.96 18.07 3.60
CA LEU A 280 -13.53 18.06 3.90
C LEU A 280 -13.24 17.29 5.19
N LEU A 281 -12.54 16.17 5.07
CA LEU A 281 -11.99 15.41 6.17
C LEU A 281 -10.49 15.70 6.31
N ALA A 282 -10.01 15.98 7.51
CA ALA A 282 -8.60 16.24 7.77
C ALA A 282 -8.09 15.39 8.94
N SER A 283 -7.01 14.63 8.74
CA SER A 283 -6.37 13.90 9.83
C SER A 283 -5.20 14.69 10.42
N THR A 284 -5.10 14.74 11.74
CA THR A 284 -4.00 15.41 12.46
C THR A 284 -3.52 14.59 13.65
N SER A 285 -2.38 14.95 14.24
CA SER A 285 -1.99 14.47 15.57
C SER A 285 -2.81 15.15 16.67
N THR A 286 -2.88 14.54 17.86
CA THR A 286 -3.66 15.06 18.99
C THR A 286 -2.96 16.18 19.77
N GLY A 287 -1.86 16.75 19.25
CA GLY A 287 -1.19 17.89 19.87
C GLY A 287 -2.02 19.17 19.73
N ASP A 288 -2.13 19.97 20.80
CA ASP A 288 -2.96 21.19 20.83
C ASP A 288 -2.64 22.15 19.67
N ASP A 289 -1.34 22.44 19.46
CA ASP A 289 -0.88 23.28 18.35
C ASP A 289 -1.25 22.72 16.97
N ALA A 290 -1.27 21.40 16.82
CA ALA A 290 -1.60 20.75 15.55
C ALA A 290 -3.10 20.84 15.27
N VAL A 291 -3.92 20.53 16.27
CA VAL A 291 -5.39 20.68 16.21
C VAL A 291 -5.76 22.12 15.90
N GLU A 292 -5.20 23.09 16.64
CA GLU A 292 -5.49 24.50 16.43
C GLU A 292 -5.14 24.94 15.01
N ARG A 293 -3.95 24.56 14.54
CA ARG A 293 -3.46 24.92 13.21
C ARG A 293 -4.37 24.38 12.11
N VAL A 294 -4.76 23.11 12.20
CA VAL A 294 -5.61 22.43 11.21
C VAL A 294 -7.05 22.96 11.25
N VAL A 295 -7.65 23.06 12.43
CA VAL A 295 -9.06 23.50 12.58
C VAL A 295 -9.23 24.95 12.15
N ARG A 296 -8.33 25.86 12.52
CA ARG A 296 -8.46 27.28 12.15
C ARG A 296 -8.24 27.55 10.67
N ARG A 297 -7.28 26.83 10.05
CA ARG A 297 -6.90 27.04 8.64
C ARG A 297 -7.78 26.27 7.69
N LEU A 298 -7.85 24.94 7.82
CA LEU A 298 -8.63 24.11 6.88
C LEU A 298 -10.13 24.14 7.18
N ARG A 299 -10.53 24.42 8.44
CA ARG A 299 -11.94 24.41 8.88
C ARG A 299 -12.68 23.13 8.45
N PRO A 300 -12.12 21.93 8.68
CA PRO A 300 -12.66 20.69 8.12
C PRO A 300 -14.07 20.40 8.65
N ASP A 301 -14.85 19.63 7.90
CA ASP A 301 -16.16 19.16 8.35
C ASP A 301 -15.99 18.01 9.34
N TYR A 302 -15.00 17.13 9.10
CA TYR A 302 -14.55 16.15 10.09
C TYR A 302 -13.04 16.26 10.37
N LEU A 303 -12.69 16.30 11.65
CA LEU A 303 -11.33 16.14 12.15
C LEU A 303 -11.12 14.68 12.57
N LEU A 304 -10.15 14.02 11.93
CA LEU A 304 -9.81 12.63 12.20
C LEU A 304 -8.62 12.52 13.16
N LEU A 305 -8.80 11.78 14.26
CA LEU A 305 -7.78 11.55 15.29
C LEU A 305 -7.46 10.06 15.41
N ASP A 306 -6.17 9.69 15.46
CA ASP A 306 -5.76 8.28 15.54
C ASP A 306 -5.94 7.72 16.97
N ALA A 307 -6.70 6.62 17.09
CA ALA A 307 -6.92 5.92 18.35
C ALA A 307 -5.62 5.49 19.06
N ARG A 308 -4.52 5.32 18.31
CA ARG A 308 -3.21 4.93 18.84
C ARG A 308 -2.57 5.99 19.74
N GLU A 309 -3.00 7.25 19.65
CA GLU A 309 -2.50 8.33 20.51
C GLU A 309 -3.09 8.25 21.94
N GLY A 310 -4.10 7.40 22.14
CA GLY A 310 -4.68 7.08 23.43
C GLY A 310 -5.86 7.96 23.82
N GLU A 311 -6.76 7.41 24.63
CA GLU A 311 -8.06 8.03 24.96
C GLU A 311 -7.95 9.47 25.49
N ARG A 312 -7.02 9.71 26.42
CA ARG A 312 -6.85 11.05 27.05
C ARG A 312 -6.44 12.11 26.03
N ALA A 313 -5.51 11.76 25.14
CA ALA A 313 -4.98 12.68 24.15
C ALA A 313 -6.04 12.99 23.08
N VAL A 314 -6.76 11.96 22.63
CA VAL A 314 -7.90 12.10 21.71
C VAL A 314 -9.00 12.98 22.32
N ARG A 315 -9.37 12.77 23.59
CA ARG A 315 -10.41 13.56 24.26
C ARG A 315 -10.01 15.03 24.37
N ALA A 316 -8.79 15.32 24.81
CA ALA A 316 -8.29 16.69 24.91
C ALA A 316 -8.26 17.40 23.54
N ALA A 317 -7.80 16.70 22.50
CA ALA A 317 -7.81 17.21 21.13
C ALA A 317 -9.22 17.50 20.60
N SER A 318 -10.19 16.63 20.93
CA SER A 318 -11.58 16.82 20.55
C SER A 318 -12.24 18.01 21.25
N GLU A 319 -12.07 18.12 22.57
CA GLU A 319 -12.54 19.27 23.34
C GLU A 319 -11.98 20.57 22.77
N ARG A 320 -10.68 20.57 22.44
CA ARG A 320 -10.04 21.71 21.79
C ARG A 320 -10.65 22.04 20.43
N ALA A 321 -10.88 21.04 19.59
CA ALA A 321 -11.48 21.23 18.28
C ALA A 321 -12.88 21.84 18.38
N HIS A 322 -13.71 21.37 19.32
CA HIS A 322 -15.05 21.91 19.57
C HIS A 322 -15.02 23.33 20.12
N VAL A 323 -14.06 23.67 20.99
CA VAL A 323 -13.85 25.05 21.47
C VAL A 323 -13.48 25.98 20.33
N LEU A 324 -12.61 25.53 19.41
CA LEU A 324 -12.14 26.34 18.29
C LEU A 324 -13.20 26.52 17.19
N ARG A 325 -13.96 25.45 16.89
CA ARG A 325 -15.03 25.47 15.89
C ARG A 325 -16.06 24.38 16.22
N PRO A 326 -17.18 24.73 16.87
CA PRO A 326 -18.23 23.78 17.25
C PRO A 326 -18.85 23.00 16.09
N ALA A 327 -18.79 23.57 14.86
CA ALA A 327 -19.27 22.93 13.65
C ALA A 327 -18.36 21.80 13.13
N THR A 328 -17.11 21.73 13.59
CA THR A 328 -16.20 20.63 13.20
C THR A 328 -16.57 19.39 13.98
N ARG A 329 -16.86 18.31 13.26
CA ARG A 329 -17.13 17.01 13.88
C ARG A 329 -15.83 16.28 14.13
N VAL A 330 -15.72 15.57 15.24
CA VAL A 330 -14.49 14.85 15.58
C VAL A 330 -14.72 13.35 15.47
N ALA A 331 -13.89 12.67 14.68
CA ALA A 331 -14.02 11.24 14.41
C ALA A 331 -12.77 10.45 14.80
N LEU A 332 -13.00 9.29 15.43
CA LEU A 332 -11.92 8.42 15.92
C LEU A 332 -11.52 7.45 14.83
N VAL A 333 -10.25 7.41 14.43
CA VAL A 333 -9.76 6.46 13.44
C VAL A 333 -9.24 5.18 14.12
N ILE A 334 -9.88 4.06 13.81
CA ILE A 334 -9.50 2.72 14.27
C ILE A 334 -8.85 1.94 13.12
N THR A 335 -7.72 1.30 13.43
CA THR A 335 -6.87 0.62 12.43
C THR A 335 -6.43 -0.80 12.83
N ARG A 336 -6.56 -1.22 14.09
CA ARG A 336 -6.00 -2.50 14.59
C ARG A 336 -7.05 -3.56 14.93
N PHE A 337 -8.29 -3.15 15.22
CA PHE A 337 -9.43 -4.02 15.52
C PHE A 337 -9.24 -4.96 16.73
N GLY A 338 -8.52 -4.49 17.76
CA GLY A 338 -8.31 -5.23 19.01
C GLY A 338 -9.31 -4.87 20.13
N ALA A 339 -9.14 -5.50 21.30
CA ALA A 339 -9.98 -5.24 22.48
C ALA A 339 -9.92 -3.77 22.95
N ALA A 340 -8.74 -3.15 22.92
CA ALA A 340 -8.57 -1.74 23.25
C ALA A 340 -9.33 -0.82 22.26
N ASP A 341 -9.30 -1.15 20.97
CA ASP A 341 -10.05 -0.41 19.96
C ASP A 341 -11.56 -0.56 20.13
N SER A 342 -12.01 -1.76 20.54
CA SER A 342 -13.43 -2.01 20.85
C SER A 342 -13.94 -1.11 21.98
N ALA A 343 -13.12 -0.86 23.01
CA ALA A 343 -13.48 0.03 24.10
C ALA A 343 -13.60 1.48 23.62
N LEU A 344 -12.67 1.94 22.77
CA LEU A 344 -12.72 3.28 22.19
C LEU A 344 -13.90 3.44 21.21
N ALA A 345 -14.21 2.42 20.42
CA ALA A 345 -15.39 2.40 19.54
C ALA A 345 -16.71 2.49 20.32
N ALA A 346 -16.72 2.03 21.57
CA ALA A 346 -17.87 2.05 22.47
C ALA A 346 -18.02 3.35 23.29
N MET A 347 -17.06 4.28 23.23
CA MET A 347 -17.15 5.57 23.94
C MET A 347 -18.46 6.30 23.60
N PRO A 348 -19.08 7.09 24.49
CA PRO A 348 -20.30 7.82 24.17
C PRO A 348 -20.13 8.80 23.00
N ALA A 349 -21.20 9.06 22.24
CA ALA A 349 -21.19 10.04 21.15
C ALA A 349 -21.49 11.47 21.65
N GLY A 350 -20.98 12.46 20.93
CA GLY A 350 -21.24 13.89 21.15
C GLY A 350 -20.23 14.57 22.08
N PRO A 351 -20.42 15.88 22.37
CA PRO A 351 -19.43 16.71 23.06
C PRO A 351 -19.07 16.20 24.47
N ALA A 352 -20.05 15.64 25.20
CA ALA A 352 -19.82 15.07 26.52
C ALA A 352 -19.05 13.73 26.49
N GLY A 353 -19.16 12.99 25.38
CA GLY A 353 -18.36 11.77 25.12
C GLY A 353 -17.03 12.06 24.43
N GLY A 354 -16.86 13.30 23.95
CA GLY A 354 -15.68 13.78 23.27
C GLY A 354 -15.53 13.29 21.83
N MET A 355 -16.49 12.61 21.20
CA MET A 355 -16.37 12.15 19.79
C MET A 355 -17.73 12.08 19.09
N ASP A 356 -17.84 12.57 17.87
CA ASP A 356 -19.11 12.58 17.11
C ASP A 356 -19.27 11.35 16.20
N ALA A 357 -18.16 10.80 15.71
CA ALA A 357 -18.17 9.69 14.77
C ALA A 357 -17.02 8.70 15.03
N VAL A 358 -17.12 7.51 14.46
CA VAL A 358 -16.05 6.51 14.44
C VAL A 358 -15.70 6.19 13.00
N SER A 359 -14.41 6.15 12.71
CA SER A 359 -13.85 5.93 11.39
C SER A 359 -13.00 4.67 11.41
N PHE A 360 -13.05 3.89 10.34
CA PHE A 360 -12.30 2.65 10.18
C PHE A 360 -11.36 2.71 8.98
N THR A 361 -10.17 2.14 9.13
CA THR A 361 -9.24 1.91 8.02
C THR A 361 -9.14 0.42 7.76
N ILE A 362 -9.48 -0.01 6.56
CA ILE A 362 -9.26 -1.38 6.06
C ILE A 362 -7.88 -1.36 5.39
N ALA A 363 -6.86 -1.58 6.22
CA ALA A 363 -5.48 -1.50 5.80
C ALA A 363 -4.95 -2.85 5.29
N PRO A 364 -4.14 -2.84 4.22
CA PRO A 364 -3.28 -3.94 3.80
C PRO A 364 -2.63 -4.69 4.96
N ALA A 365 -2.86 -6.00 5.00
CA ALA A 365 -2.35 -6.83 6.07
C ALA A 365 -2.15 -8.30 5.70
N LEU A 366 -1.33 -8.98 6.51
CA LEU A 366 -1.22 -10.44 6.48
C LEU A 366 -2.61 -11.05 6.70
N GLY A 367 -3.05 -11.90 5.76
CA GLY A 367 -4.39 -12.51 5.74
C GLY A 367 -5.35 -11.93 4.70
N GLY A 368 -4.93 -10.93 3.90
CA GLY A 368 -5.62 -10.48 2.68
C GLY A 368 -7.14 -10.34 2.79
N SER A 369 -7.84 -10.90 1.80
CA SER A 369 -9.29 -10.89 1.65
C SER A 369 -10.04 -11.46 2.86
N LEU A 370 -9.53 -12.53 3.48
CA LEU A 370 -10.16 -13.15 4.66
C LEU A 370 -10.13 -12.20 5.86
N ARG A 371 -9.00 -11.50 6.04
CA ARG A 371 -8.87 -10.48 7.07
C ARG A 371 -9.75 -9.27 6.80
N ASP A 372 -9.86 -8.84 5.55
CA ASP A 372 -10.73 -7.72 5.17
C ASP A 372 -12.20 -8.05 5.48
N ALA A 373 -12.66 -9.25 5.12
CA ALA A 373 -14.00 -9.74 5.46
C ALA A 373 -14.22 -9.85 6.99
N ALA A 374 -13.24 -10.39 7.73
CA ALA A 374 -13.30 -10.47 9.19
C ALA A 374 -13.31 -9.09 9.86
N THR A 375 -12.64 -8.11 9.25
CA THR A 375 -12.63 -6.71 9.71
C THR A 375 -14.02 -6.09 9.58
N LEU A 376 -14.66 -6.22 8.41
CA LEU A 376 -16.03 -5.74 8.19
C LEU A 376 -17.04 -6.44 9.14
N ALA A 377 -16.91 -7.75 9.34
CA ALA A 377 -17.74 -8.47 10.30
C ALA A 377 -17.52 -8.02 11.75
N THR A 378 -16.30 -7.57 12.09
CA THR A 378 -15.99 -7.00 13.41
C THR A 378 -16.61 -5.62 13.58
N ILE A 379 -16.52 -4.78 12.55
CA ILE A 379 -17.19 -3.47 12.52
C ILE A 379 -18.70 -3.65 12.72
N ASP A 380 -19.32 -4.62 12.05
CA ASP A 380 -20.74 -4.94 12.23
C ASP A 380 -21.11 -5.27 13.68
N ARG A 381 -20.28 -6.07 14.36
CA ARG A 381 -20.52 -6.39 15.77
C ARG A 381 -20.46 -5.15 16.63
N TRP A 382 -19.48 -4.27 16.40
CA TRP A 382 -19.32 -3.04 17.17
C TRP A 382 -20.44 -2.03 16.92
N MET A 383 -20.87 -1.87 15.67
CA MET A 383 -22.00 -1.01 15.32
C MET A 383 -23.29 -1.47 15.99
N LYS A 384 -23.53 -2.78 16.08
CA LYS A 384 -24.71 -3.35 16.77
C LYS A 384 -24.70 -3.12 18.28
N SER A 385 -23.52 -3.03 18.90
CA SER A 385 -23.38 -2.76 20.34
C SER A 385 -23.32 -1.28 20.70
N ALA A 386 -23.21 -0.39 19.70
CA ALA A 386 -22.99 1.03 19.93
C ALA A 386 -24.28 1.81 20.21
N PRO A 387 -24.20 3.01 20.82
CA PRO A 387 -25.35 3.86 21.05
C PRO A 387 -26.11 4.18 19.75
N ALA A 388 -27.44 4.20 19.82
CA ALA A 388 -28.27 4.63 18.71
C ALA A 388 -27.91 6.08 18.31
N ARG A 389 -27.66 6.33 17.02
CA ARG A 389 -27.29 7.61 16.37
C ARG A 389 -25.80 7.92 16.18
N ARG A 390 -24.88 6.98 16.39
CA ARG A 390 -23.48 7.21 15.99
C ARG A 390 -23.29 7.10 14.48
N GLU A 391 -22.47 7.98 13.93
CA GLU A 391 -22.02 7.91 12.54
C GLU A 391 -20.72 7.14 12.39
N TYR A 392 -20.62 6.46 11.25
CA TYR A 392 -19.46 5.67 10.87
C TYR A 392 -18.93 6.07 9.50
N TRP A 393 -17.61 5.98 9.37
CA TRP A 393 -16.92 6.20 8.10
C TRP A 393 -15.92 5.07 7.85
N ILE A 394 -15.76 4.67 6.58
CA ILE A 394 -14.57 3.95 6.14
C ILE A 394 -13.64 5.00 5.55
N VAL A 395 -12.58 5.39 6.25
CA VAL A 395 -11.72 6.51 5.83
C VAL A 395 -10.53 6.10 4.97
N ALA A 396 -10.33 4.79 4.80
CA ALA A 396 -9.45 4.22 3.79
C ALA A 396 -9.74 2.73 3.63
N ALA A 397 -9.83 2.27 2.39
CA ALA A 397 -9.81 0.86 2.02
C ALA A 397 -8.90 0.66 0.81
N ALA A 398 -7.96 -0.27 0.90
CA ALA A 398 -7.06 -0.62 -0.20
C ALA A 398 -6.66 -2.09 -0.15
N ALA A 399 -6.70 -2.74 -1.32
CA ALA A 399 -6.03 -4.02 -1.49
C ALA A 399 -4.59 -3.78 -1.95
N PRO A 400 -3.62 -4.60 -1.49
CA PRO A 400 -2.26 -4.55 -1.99
C PRO A 400 -2.18 -4.80 -3.50
N ALA A 401 -1.45 -3.95 -4.23
CA ALA A 401 -1.28 -4.13 -5.69
C ALA A 401 -0.59 -5.45 -6.08
N VAL A 402 0.08 -6.12 -5.14
CA VAL A 402 0.70 -7.44 -5.33
C VAL A 402 -0.32 -8.56 -5.60
N PHE A 403 -1.61 -8.35 -5.28
CA PHE A 403 -2.72 -9.24 -5.66
C PHE A 403 -3.43 -8.79 -6.95
N GLY A 404 -2.95 -7.73 -7.58
CA GLY A 404 -3.43 -7.23 -8.87
C GLY A 404 -4.48 -6.14 -8.72
N GLU A 405 -4.71 -5.41 -9.81
CA GLU A 405 -5.65 -4.27 -9.80
C GLU A 405 -7.11 -4.74 -9.65
N ARG A 406 -7.40 -5.98 -10.07
CA ARG A 406 -8.68 -6.63 -9.85
C ARG A 406 -9.00 -6.80 -8.37
N ALA A 407 -8.05 -7.22 -7.55
CA ALA A 407 -8.26 -7.36 -6.11
C ALA A 407 -8.65 -6.03 -5.44
N GLN A 408 -8.01 -4.92 -5.86
CA GLN A 408 -8.36 -3.58 -5.39
C GLN A 408 -9.77 -3.17 -5.79
N ARG A 409 -10.16 -3.45 -7.03
CA ARG A 409 -11.50 -3.21 -7.56
C ARG A 409 -12.56 -4.00 -6.79
N ASP A 410 -12.32 -5.28 -6.58
CA ASP A 410 -13.29 -6.20 -5.99
C ASP A 410 -13.45 -5.96 -4.48
N LEU A 411 -12.36 -5.65 -3.76
CA LEU A 411 -12.44 -5.16 -2.37
C LEU A 411 -13.26 -3.86 -2.28
N MET A 412 -13.01 -2.90 -3.17
CA MET A 412 -13.72 -1.62 -3.12
C MET A 412 -15.22 -1.78 -3.37
N ARG A 413 -15.60 -2.55 -4.39
CA ARG A 413 -17.00 -2.93 -4.65
C ARG A 413 -17.63 -3.56 -3.41
N HIS A 414 -16.93 -4.51 -2.79
CA HIS A 414 -17.41 -5.18 -1.59
C HIS A 414 -17.62 -4.22 -0.41
N VAL A 415 -16.65 -3.33 -0.15
CA VAL A 415 -16.73 -2.34 0.94
C VAL A 415 -17.88 -1.35 0.72
N ILE A 416 -18.09 -0.88 -0.52
CA ILE A 416 -19.18 0.03 -0.84
C ILE A 416 -20.53 -0.69 -0.72
N ALA A 417 -20.67 -1.89 -1.27
CA ALA A 417 -21.89 -2.69 -1.14
C ALA A 417 -22.20 -3.04 0.32
N TRP A 418 -21.18 -3.28 1.14
CA TRP A 418 -21.33 -3.43 2.58
C TRP A 418 -21.82 -2.12 3.22
N ALA A 419 -21.22 -0.98 2.86
CA ALA A 419 -21.56 0.32 3.44
C ALA A 419 -22.99 0.78 3.09
N THR A 420 -23.46 0.58 1.87
CA THR A 420 -24.81 0.97 1.43
C THR A 420 -25.91 0.27 2.22
N GLN A 421 -25.66 -0.94 2.70
CA GLN A 421 -26.60 -1.71 3.52
C GLN A 421 -26.69 -1.22 4.98
N ARG A 422 -25.91 -0.20 5.37
CA ARG A 422 -25.75 0.24 6.76
C ARG A 422 -26.05 1.73 6.89
N PRO A 423 -27.27 2.13 7.30
CA PRO A 423 -27.68 3.53 7.38
C PRO A 423 -26.80 4.42 8.27
N ALA A 424 -26.09 3.83 9.23
CA ALA A 424 -25.19 4.56 10.12
C ALA A 424 -23.82 4.87 9.46
N VAL A 425 -23.48 4.23 8.35
CA VAL A 425 -22.26 4.51 7.57
C VAL A 425 -22.54 5.67 6.64
N ARG A 426 -21.86 6.79 6.86
CA ARG A 426 -22.04 8.04 6.10
C ARG A 426 -21.18 8.13 4.87
N GLY A 427 -20.05 7.43 4.84
CA GLY A 427 -19.22 7.42 3.65
C GLY A 427 -18.05 6.46 3.65
N VAL A 428 -17.52 6.28 2.44
CA VAL A 428 -16.34 5.47 2.13
C VAL A 428 -15.35 6.35 1.39
N ILE A 429 -14.15 6.48 1.93
CA ILE A 429 -13.02 7.16 1.33
C ILE A 429 -12.08 6.12 0.74
N VAL A 430 -11.77 6.30 -0.54
CA VAL A 430 -10.80 5.47 -1.24
C VAL A 430 -9.39 5.88 -0.83
N ALA A 431 -8.54 4.88 -0.58
CA ALA A 431 -7.31 5.07 0.19
C ALA A 431 -6.35 6.10 -0.39
N ASP A 432 -6.09 6.19 -1.71
CA ASP A 432 -5.24 7.24 -2.29
C ASP A 432 -5.62 7.54 -3.73
N GLY A 433 -5.51 8.82 -4.13
CA GLY A 433 -5.66 9.27 -5.52
C GLY A 433 -4.59 8.76 -6.48
N ALA A 434 -3.38 8.52 -5.99
CA ALA A 434 -2.26 7.96 -6.75
C ALA A 434 -1.34 7.11 -5.87
N ASP A 435 -0.48 6.31 -6.47
CA ASP A 435 0.60 5.63 -5.75
C ASP A 435 1.61 6.69 -5.25
N TYR A 436 1.72 6.84 -3.94
CA TYR A 436 2.61 7.79 -3.30
C TYR A 436 3.80 7.07 -2.65
N GLU A 437 3.74 6.88 -1.32
CA GLU A 437 4.69 6.06 -0.58
C GLU A 437 4.25 4.58 -0.56
N GLU A 438 2.96 4.35 -0.80
CA GLU A 438 2.30 3.05 -0.80
C GLU A 438 1.65 2.84 -2.19
N ILE A 439 1.74 1.61 -2.70
CA ILE A 439 1.15 1.21 -3.99
C ILE A 439 -0.32 0.83 -3.78
N THR A 440 -1.11 1.80 -3.31
CA THR A 440 -2.52 1.68 -2.91
C THR A 440 -3.44 2.62 -3.70
N GLY A 441 -2.88 3.42 -4.61
CA GLY A 441 -3.61 4.42 -5.35
C GLY A 441 -4.62 3.84 -6.34
N ILE A 442 -5.65 4.61 -6.66
CA ILE A 442 -6.56 4.30 -7.79
C ILE A 442 -5.98 4.72 -9.15
N ARG A 443 -4.91 5.53 -9.12
CA ARG A 443 -4.02 5.75 -10.25
C ARG A 443 -2.65 5.19 -9.94
N THR A 444 -2.01 4.63 -10.95
CA THR A 444 -0.60 4.25 -10.84
C THR A 444 0.27 5.48 -10.62
N ALA A 445 1.49 5.29 -10.15
CA ALA A 445 2.48 6.38 -10.06
C ALA A 445 2.73 7.10 -11.40
N THR A 446 2.54 6.43 -12.54
CA THR A 446 2.66 7.04 -13.88
C THR A 446 1.44 7.86 -14.30
N GLY A 447 0.34 7.78 -13.55
CA GLY A 447 -0.92 8.47 -13.80
C GLY A 447 -1.97 7.62 -14.55
N ARG A 448 -1.68 6.35 -14.85
CA ARG A 448 -2.66 5.45 -15.47
C ARG A 448 -3.78 5.15 -14.47
N TRP A 449 -5.02 5.23 -14.92
CA TRP A 449 -6.17 4.86 -14.10
C TRP A 449 -6.24 3.34 -13.96
N ARG A 450 -6.44 2.87 -12.73
CA ARG A 450 -6.72 1.46 -12.47
C ARG A 450 -8.21 1.18 -12.69
N PRO A 451 -8.61 -0.07 -12.98
CA PRO A 451 -10.02 -0.45 -13.17
C PRO A 451 -10.97 -0.01 -12.04
N VAL A 452 -10.47 0.08 -10.80
CA VAL A 452 -11.26 0.57 -9.66
C VAL A 452 -11.75 2.01 -9.86
N ALA A 453 -11.01 2.88 -10.56
CA ALA A 453 -11.41 4.27 -10.78
C ALA A 453 -12.66 4.37 -11.68
N SER A 454 -12.71 3.60 -12.77
CA SER A 454 -13.88 3.58 -13.66
C SER A 454 -15.12 3.01 -12.97
N ASP A 455 -14.93 1.99 -12.12
CA ASP A 455 -16.02 1.40 -11.35
C ASP A 455 -16.56 2.36 -10.29
N LEU A 456 -15.67 3.04 -9.57
CA LEU A 456 -16.05 4.06 -8.60
C LEU A 456 -16.88 5.16 -9.27
N ALA A 457 -16.45 5.65 -10.44
CA ALA A 457 -17.22 6.65 -11.18
C ALA A 457 -18.63 6.15 -11.54
N ALA A 458 -18.77 4.87 -11.89
CA ALA A 458 -20.07 4.27 -12.18
C ALA A 458 -20.95 4.13 -10.92
N ILE A 459 -20.34 3.69 -9.81
CA ILE A 459 -21.02 3.53 -8.52
C ILE A 459 -21.49 4.89 -7.99
N VAL A 460 -20.65 5.92 -8.04
CA VAL A 460 -21.01 7.28 -7.58
C VAL A 460 -22.21 7.81 -8.36
N ARG A 461 -22.20 7.67 -9.69
CA ARG A 461 -23.36 8.06 -10.52
C ARG A 461 -24.62 7.26 -10.18
N SER A 462 -24.50 5.94 -9.99
CA SER A 462 -25.62 5.08 -9.58
C SER A 462 -26.23 5.50 -8.24
N LEU A 463 -25.40 5.89 -7.28
CA LEU A 463 -25.84 6.38 -5.97
C LEU A 463 -26.52 7.75 -6.07
N ALA A 464 -26.05 8.64 -6.96
CA ALA A 464 -26.66 9.94 -7.20
C ALA A 464 -28.03 9.83 -7.92
N ASP A 465 -28.17 8.90 -8.87
CA ASP A 465 -29.37 8.74 -9.69
C ASP A 465 -30.50 7.95 -8.99
N SER A 466 -30.21 7.30 -7.87
CA SER A 466 -31.19 6.47 -7.17
C SER A 466 -32.15 7.33 -6.31
N PRO A 467 -33.47 7.31 -6.57
CA PRO A 467 -34.41 8.16 -5.86
C PRO A 467 -34.49 7.78 -4.37
N LEU A 468 -34.52 8.79 -3.51
CA LEU A 468 -34.77 8.62 -2.08
C LEU A 468 -36.11 7.87 -1.89
N PRO A 469 -36.17 6.86 -0.99
CA PRO A 469 -37.46 6.31 -0.60
C PRO A 469 -38.34 7.44 -0.03
N PRO A 470 -39.65 7.47 -0.32
CA PRO A 470 -40.53 8.49 0.22
C PRO A 470 -40.42 8.47 1.74
N THR A 471 -40.08 9.62 2.33
CA THR A 471 -40.08 9.82 3.77
C THR A 471 -41.48 9.51 4.32
N PRO A 472 -41.60 8.66 5.36
CA PRO A 472 -42.89 8.30 5.96
C PRO A 472 -43.57 9.49 6.67
#